data_AF-A0AAX4JYB0-F1
#
_entry.id   AF-A0AAX4JYB0-F1
#
_cell.length_a   1.000
_cell.length_b   1.000
_cell.length_c   1.000
_cell.angle_alpha   90.00
_cell.angle_beta   90.00
_cell.angle_gamma   90.00
#
_symmetry.space_group_name_H-M   'P 1'
#
loop_
_entity.id
_entity.type
_entity.pdbx_description
1 polymer ?
#
loop_
_entity_poly.entity_id
_entity_poly.type
_entity_poly.pdbx_seq_one_letter_code
_entity_poly.pdbx_strand_id
1 'polypeptide(L)'
;MASSAPPVEMDPDELEEEEAFDSSSQASSTATSTLTWINWYTSLPGHDYFCDVHEDFIEDDFNLTGLQAMVPFFKEALEMVLDVEPEEDSSKIPDVSIVESSAELLYGLVHQRFILTKVGLSCMVEKYEAGHFGACPRVFCHATPVLPCGRADMPGIDTVKLYCPNCGDIYSPPSSKYASVDGAFFGTTFAPLFFQQYPELLSTPFFATPTPTSGQGTSSSSRVSPSLGGGGGETPVGGITFTNPNPHGGQKSALGRVYIPRIYGFKVSERARSGPRMKWLRERPEKIDDLDKVDWKGRFISDLPQNRDDDLMLGNNTTNSNSRGKSGQKGKLFDDEDDIDDDDESEEEEEAGTGINNAAVTASSQQSAPVGMV
;
A
#
# COMPACT_ATOMS: atom_id res chain seq x y z
N MET A 1 -5.25 79.03 -25.26
CA MET A 1 -3.81 78.83 -24.97
C MET A 1 -3.54 77.34 -25.02
N ALA A 2 -3.14 76.85 -26.18
CA ALA A 2 -2.72 75.46 -26.37
C ALA A 2 -1.24 75.54 -26.74
N SER A 3 -0.38 74.94 -25.92
CA SER A 3 1.08 74.95 -26.12
C SER A 3 1.52 73.53 -26.46
N SER A 4 2.00 73.36 -27.68
CA SER A 4 2.74 72.19 -28.14
C SER A 4 4.12 72.14 -27.46
N ALA A 5 4.54 70.94 -27.06
CA ALA A 5 5.90 70.63 -26.61
C ALA A 5 6.57 69.67 -27.63
N PRO A 6 7.91 69.71 -27.79
CA PRO A 6 8.62 69.01 -28.86
C PRO A 6 8.94 67.54 -28.51
N PRO A 7 9.29 66.70 -29.50
CA PRO A 7 9.79 65.35 -29.22
C PRO A 7 11.25 65.43 -28.74
N VAL A 8 11.57 64.62 -27.73
CA VAL A 8 12.94 64.40 -27.23
C VAL A 8 13.57 63.33 -28.12
N GLU A 9 14.64 63.67 -28.83
CA GLU A 9 15.50 62.69 -29.50
C GLU A 9 16.41 62.05 -28.44
N MET A 10 16.36 60.73 -28.30
CA MET A 10 17.29 59.95 -27.48
C MET A 10 18.51 59.58 -28.33
N ASP A 11 19.69 59.75 -27.74
CA ASP A 11 21.01 59.46 -28.30
C ASP A 11 21.17 57.93 -28.53
N PRO A 12 21.66 57.44 -29.69
CA PRO A 12 21.72 56.01 -29.98
C PRO A 12 22.81 55.24 -29.23
N ASP A 13 23.76 55.93 -28.57
CA ASP A 13 24.92 55.31 -27.94
C ASP A 13 24.68 54.84 -26.48
N GLU A 14 23.49 55.08 -25.90
CA GLU A 14 23.14 54.66 -24.53
C GLU A 14 22.36 53.32 -24.48
N LEU A 15 22.17 52.65 -25.62
CA LEU A 15 21.45 51.37 -25.73
C LEU A 15 22.36 50.14 -25.97
N GLU A 16 23.68 50.31 -26.08
CA GLU A 16 24.61 49.20 -26.38
C GLU A 16 25.42 48.68 -25.17
N GLU A 17 25.32 49.30 -23.97
CA GLU A 17 26.16 48.92 -22.82
C GLU A 17 25.45 48.07 -21.72
N GLU A 18 24.14 47.78 -21.81
CA GLU A 18 23.45 46.94 -20.81
C GLU A 18 23.28 45.45 -21.20
N GLU A 19 23.68 45.02 -22.42
CA GLU A 19 23.47 43.65 -22.92
C GLU A 19 24.74 42.76 -22.85
N ALA A 20 25.69 43.05 -21.96
CA ALA A 20 26.97 42.34 -21.91
C ALA A 20 27.47 42.02 -20.49
N PHE A 21 26.70 41.29 -19.68
CA PHE A 21 27.27 40.49 -18.58
C PHE A 21 26.33 39.38 -18.08
N ASP A 22 26.74 38.13 -18.33
CA ASP A 22 26.44 36.91 -17.56
C ASP A 22 25.10 36.17 -17.74
N SER A 23 25.07 35.26 -18.74
CA SER A 23 24.55 33.90 -18.52
C SER A 23 25.19 32.94 -19.52
N SER A 24 26.50 32.74 -19.36
CA SER A 24 27.19 31.58 -19.95
C SER A 24 27.02 30.37 -19.03
N SER A 25 25.85 29.75 -19.09
CA SER A 25 25.64 28.35 -18.65
C SER A 25 24.47 27.70 -19.38
N GLN A 26 24.20 28.11 -20.62
CA GLN A 26 23.48 27.24 -21.55
C GLN A 26 24.45 26.14 -21.99
N ALA A 27 24.63 25.15 -21.11
CA ALA A 27 25.15 23.86 -21.51
C ALA A 27 24.26 23.36 -22.65
N SER A 28 24.84 23.34 -23.83
CA SER A 28 24.31 22.65 -24.99
C SER A 28 24.18 21.17 -24.65
N SER A 29 23.06 20.76 -24.06
CA SER A 29 22.67 19.36 -24.09
C SER A 29 22.05 19.13 -25.46
N THR A 30 22.83 18.51 -26.34
CA THR A 30 22.25 17.71 -27.41
C THR A 30 21.16 16.84 -26.80
N ALA A 31 19.91 17.05 -27.19
CA ALA A 31 18.76 16.25 -26.77
C ALA A 31 18.84 14.84 -27.39
N THR A 32 19.86 14.07 -27.04
CA THR A 32 19.68 12.66 -26.75
C THR A 32 19.02 12.64 -25.39
N SER A 33 17.72 12.32 -25.30
CA SER A 33 17.05 12.14 -24.01
C SER A 33 17.72 10.96 -23.30
N THR A 34 18.79 11.21 -22.57
CA THR A 34 19.41 10.24 -21.68
C THR A 34 18.37 9.91 -20.62
N LEU A 35 18.05 8.63 -20.49
CA LEU A 35 17.13 8.14 -19.48
C LEU A 35 17.76 8.43 -18.12
N THR A 36 17.13 9.28 -17.30
CA THR A 36 17.60 9.57 -15.94
C THR A 36 17.52 8.32 -15.06
N TRP A 37 18.32 8.25 -14.01
CA TRP A 37 18.32 7.14 -13.06
C TRP A 37 16.92 6.91 -12.47
N ILE A 38 16.20 7.98 -12.12
CA ILE A 38 14.84 7.92 -11.57
C ILE A 38 13.89 7.25 -12.57
N ASN A 39 13.87 7.73 -13.83
CA ASN A 39 13.01 7.17 -14.87
C ASN A 39 13.38 5.73 -15.22
N TRP A 40 14.68 5.40 -15.20
CA TRP A 40 15.14 4.03 -15.35
C TRP A 40 14.61 3.15 -14.21
N TYR A 41 14.79 3.57 -12.96
CA TYR A 41 14.38 2.82 -11.78
C TYR A 41 12.87 2.58 -11.73
N THR A 42 12.04 3.59 -12.02
CA THR A 42 10.58 3.44 -12.02
C THR A 42 10.05 2.65 -13.22
N SER A 43 10.84 2.51 -14.29
CA SER A 43 10.52 1.66 -15.44
C SER A 43 10.84 0.18 -15.24
N LEU A 44 11.55 -0.19 -14.16
CA LEU A 44 11.95 -1.57 -13.91
C LEU A 44 10.73 -2.48 -13.63
N PRO A 45 10.77 -3.76 -14.06
CA PRO A 45 9.70 -4.71 -13.77
C PRO A 45 9.45 -4.85 -12.25
N GLY A 46 8.24 -4.50 -11.81
CA GLY A 46 7.86 -4.52 -10.40
C GLY A 46 7.89 -3.14 -9.73
N HIS A 47 8.45 -2.12 -10.38
CA HIS A 47 8.50 -0.75 -9.87
C HIS A 47 7.33 0.12 -10.37
N ASP A 48 6.30 -0.51 -10.96
CA ASP A 48 5.12 0.17 -11.50
C ASP A 48 4.39 1.03 -10.45
N TYR A 49 4.56 0.71 -9.17
CA TYR A 49 3.90 1.39 -8.05
C TYR A 49 4.56 2.70 -7.65
N PHE A 50 5.84 2.91 -7.99
CA PHE A 50 6.53 4.16 -7.67
C PHE A 50 6.02 5.30 -8.56
N CYS A 51 5.94 6.51 -8.04
CA CYS A 51 5.90 7.70 -8.89
C CYS A 51 7.31 8.28 -9.05
N ASP A 52 7.49 9.05 -10.12
CA ASP A 52 8.75 9.74 -10.37
C ASP A 52 8.85 10.91 -9.38
N VAL A 53 9.84 10.85 -8.48
CA VAL A 53 10.11 11.93 -7.52
C VAL A 53 10.78 13.07 -8.27
N HIS A 54 10.31 14.30 -8.08
CA HIS A 54 10.94 15.48 -8.67
C HIS A 54 12.33 15.70 -8.08
N GLU A 55 13.31 15.97 -8.94
CA GLU A 55 14.71 16.24 -8.54
C GLU A 55 14.79 17.40 -7.53
N ASP A 56 14.03 18.48 -7.72
CA ASP A 56 13.91 19.60 -6.77
C ASP A 56 13.59 19.16 -5.33
N PHE A 57 12.82 18.09 -5.15
CA PHE A 57 12.48 17.57 -3.82
C PHE A 57 13.68 16.85 -3.18
N ILE A 58 14.49 16.19 -4.00
CA ILE A 58 15.66 15.42 -3.59
C ILE A 58 16.84 16.37 -3.31
N GLU A 59 17.00 17.43 -4.09
CA GLU A 59 18.06 18.43 -3.92
C GLU A 59 17.92 19.24 -2.62
N ASP A 60 16.72 19.36 -2.07
CA ASP A 60 16.48 20.04 -0.79
C ASP A 60 16.82 19.13 0.41
N ASP A 61 18.00 19.38 0.99
CA ASP A 61 18.53 18.72 2.19
C ASP A 61 17.53 18.62 3.34
N PHE A 62 16.62 19.59 3.49
CA PHE A 62 15.61 19.55 4.55
C PHE A 62 14.72 18.31 4.43
N ASN A 63 14.34 17.93 3.20
CA ASN A 63 13.50 16.76 2.92
C ASN A 63 14.24 15.43 3.16
N LEU A 64 15.57 15.45 3.11
CA LEU A 64 16.44 14.29 3.32
C LEU A 64 16.88 14.09 4.78
N THR A 65 16.49 14.99 5.68
CA THR A 65 16.90 14.97 7.10
C THR A 65 16.74 13.59 7.74
N GLY A 66 17.82 13.09 8.35
CA GLY A 66 17.85 11.80 9.06
C GLY A 66 18.05 10.56 8.17
N LEU A 67 17.97 10.66 6.84
CA LEU A 67 18.23 9.53 5.93
C LEU A 67 19.71 9.13 5.90
N GLN A 68 20.62 10.08 6.08
CA GLN A 68 22.07 9.85 6.09
C GLN A 68 22.52 8.81 7.13
N ALA A 69 21.80 8.68 8.25
CA ALA A 69 22.11 7.69 9.29
C ALA A 69 21.56 6.28 8.97
N MET A 70 20.63 6.17 8.02
CA MET A 70 19.98 4.91 7.64
C MET A 70 20.56 4.31 6.36
N VAL A 71 21.05 5.15 5.44
CA VAL A 71 21.57 4.73 4.14
C VAL A 71 23.11 4.68 4.16
N PRO A 72 23.73 3.52 3.90
CA PRO A 72 25.19 3.43 3.72
C PRO A 72 25.63 4.19 2.46
N PHE A 73 26.82 4.82 2.48
CA PHE A 73 27.34 5.56 1.31
C PHE A 73 26.35 6.60 0.76
N PHE A 74 25.69 7.33 1.67
CA PHE A 74 24.61 8.26 1.34
C PHE A 74 25.02 9.31 0.27
N LYS A 75 26.25 9.81 0.33
CA LYS A 75 26.73 10.82 -0.64
C LYS A 75 26.81 10.22 -2.04
N GLU A 76 27.47 9.07 -2.15
CA GLU A 76 27.66 8.35 -3.41
C GLU A 76 26.32 7.85 -3.99
N ALA A 77 25.40 7.40 -3.12
CA ALA A 77 24.06 7.01 -3.49
C ALA A 77 23.23 8.20 -4.03
N LEU A 78 23.34 9.38 -3.39
CA LEU A 78 22.65 10.58 -3.82
C LEU A 78 23.17 11.08 -5.17
N GLU A 79 24.49 11.11 -5.35
CA GLU A 79 25.13 11.44 -6.63
C GLU A 79 24.66 10.50 -7.76
N MET A 80 24.53 9.19 -7.48
CA MET A 80 24.00 8.22 -8.44
C MET A 80 22.52 8.48 -8.79
N VAL A 81 21.66 8.76 -7.79
CA VAL A 81 20.22 9.01 -8.02
C VAL A 81 19.99 10.28 -8.86
N LEU A 82 20.84 11.29 -8.69
CA LEU A 82 20.76 12.58 -9.39
C LEU A 82 21.59 12.61 -10.71
N ASP A 83 22.12 11.46 -11.16
CA ASP A 83 22.98 11.37 -12.34
C ASP A 83 24.17 12.37 -12.33
N VAL A 84 24.71 12.69 -11.14
CA VAL A 84 25.86 13.59 -10.98
C VAL A 84 27.14 12.80 -11.31
N GLU A 85 27.96 13.34 -12.20
CA GLU A 85 29.24 12.71 -12.55
C GLU A 85 30.15 12.58 -11.32
N PRO A 86 30.69 11.38 -11.03
CA PRO A 86 31.59 11.20 -9.91
C PRO A 86 32.90 11.97 -10.15
N GLU A 87 33.40 12.64 -9.12
CA GLU A 87 34.70 13.33 -9.19
C GLU A 87 35.83 12.31 -9.49
N GLU A 88 36.63 12.57 -10.53
CA GLU A 88 37.70 11.66 -11.03
C GLU A 88 38.74 11.26 -9.97
N ASP A 89 38.86 12.01 -8.87
CA ASP A 89 39.80 11.77 -7.78
C ASP A 89 39.27 10.83 -6.67
N SER A 90 38.06 10.30 -6.79
CA SER A 90 37.50 9.34 -5.84
C SER A 90 38.07 7.92 -6.06
N SER A 91 39.36 7.74 -5.79
CA SER A 91 40.04 6.44 -5.86
C SER A 91 39.63 5.46 -4.74
N LYS A 92 38.51 5.73 -4.04
CA LYS A 92 38.00 4.97 -2.88
C LYS A 92 36.53 4.57 -3.02
N ILE A 93 35.94 4.69 -4.21
CA ILE A 93 34.54 4.30 -4.40
C ILE A 93 34.41 2.81 -4.04
N PRO A 94 33.52 2.44 -3.09
CA PRO A 94 33.20 1.04 -2.81
C PRO A 94 32.67 0.36 -4.09
N ASP A 95 32.58 -0.98 -4.08
CA ASP A 95 32.04 -1.74 -5.21
C ASP A 95 30.73 -1.11 -5.71
N VAL A 96 30.62 -0.85 -7.02
CA VAL A 96 29.48 -0.16 -7.66
C VAL A 96 28.15 -0.81 -7.26
N SER A 97 28.14 -2.14 -7.13
CA SER A 97 26.96 -2.91 -6.72
C SER A 97 26.45 -2.53 -5.32
N ILE A 98 27.34 -2.13 -4.40
CA ILE A 98 26.96 -1.69 -3.06
C ILE A 98 26.31 -0.31 -3.14
N VAL A 99 26.88 0.59 -3.95
CA VAL A 99 26.33 1.94 -4.17
C VAL A 99 24.95 1.88 -4.82
N GLU A 100 24.76 0.98 -5.80
CA GLU A 100 23.46 0.71 -6.42
C GLU A 100 22.42 0.33 -5.37
N SER A 101 22.72 -0.64 -4.49
CA SER A 101 21.79 -1.05 -3.44
C SER A 101 21.46 0.07 -2.45
N SER A 102 22.42 0.94 -2.16
CA SER A 102 22.21 2.13 -1.33
C SER A 102 21.37 3.19 -2.03
N ALA A 103 21.52 3.36 -3.35
CA ALA A 103 20.72 4.28 -4.16
C ALA A 103 19.24 3.84 -4.21
N GLU A 104 18.98 2.55 -4.39
CA GLU A 104 17.62 2.00 -4.33
C GLU A 104 16.95 2.24 -2.97
N LEU A 105 17.69 1.98 -1.88
CA LEU A 105 17.23 2.22 -0.51
C LEU A 105 16.95 3.71 -0.26
N LEU A 106 17.87 4.59 -0.70
CA LEU A 106 17.71 6.03 -0.58
C LEU A 106 16.46 6.50 -1.31
N TYR A 107 16.34 6.16 -2.59
CA TYR A 107 15.20 6.57 -3.41
C TYR A 107 13.88 6.07 -2.83
N GLY A 108 13.83 4.83 -2.34
CA GLY A 108 12.65 4.28 -1.69
C GLY A 108 12.23 5.05 -0.43
N LEU A 109 13.18 5.43 0.43
CA LEU A 109 12.90 6.22 1.64
C LEU A 109 12.53 7.69 1.32
N VAL A 110 13.10 8.25 0.25
CA VAL A 110 12.69 9.57 -0.26
C VAL A 110 11.28 9.50 -0.83
N HIS A 111 10.97 8.47 -1.62
CA HIS A 111 9.65 8.24 -2.18
C HIS A 111 8.57 8.14 -1.10
N GLN A 112 8.84 7.43 0.01
CA GLN A 112 7.95 7.36 1.18
C GLN A 112 7.55 8.74 1.70
N ARG A 113 8.48 9.70 1.71
CA ARG A 113 8.23 11.08 2.14
C ARG A 113 7.53 11.89 1.05
N PHE A 114 7.99 11.75 -0.19
CA PHE A 114 7.49 12.50 -1.34
C PHE A 114 5.99 12.28 -1.57
N ILE A 115 5.52 11.02 -1.49
CA ILE A 115 4.10 10.69 -1.71
C ILE A 115 3.14 11.22 -0.63
N LEU A 116 3.67 11.81 0.46
CA LEU A 116 2.87 12.53 1.46
C LEU A 116 2.74 14.03 1.15
N THR A 117 3.54 14.55 0.21
CA THR A 117 3.45 15.93 -0.26
C THR A 117 2.27 16.11 -1.21
N LYS A 118 1.84 17.37 -1.44
CA LYS A 118 0.76 17.65 -2.41
C LYS A 118 1.11 17.21 -3.83
N VAL A 119 2.37 17.38 -4.25
CA VAL A 119 2.84 17.00 -5.59
C VAL A 119 2.84 15.49 -5.72
N GLY A 120 3.46 14.78 -4.77
CA GLY A 120 3.50 13.32 -4.78
C GLY A 120 2.11 12.68 -4.70
N LEU A 121 1.20 13.23 -3.88
CA LEU A 121 -0.20 12.79 -3.83
C LEU A 121 -0.89 12.93 -5.20
N SER A 122 -0.68 14.05 -5.91
CA SER A 122 -1.24 14.25 -7.25
C SER A 122 -0.76 13.18 -8.23
N CYS A 123 0.55 12.90 -8.27
CA CYS A 123 1.11 11.85 -9.13
C CYS A 123 0.50 10.47 -8.80
N MET A 124 0.29 10.18 -7.52
CA MET A 124 -0.29 8.91 -7.09
C MET A 124 -1.78 8.79 -7.41
N VAL A 125 -2.53 9.90 -7.41
CA VAL A 125 -3.95 9.91 -7.85
C VAL A 125 -4.05 9.52 -9.31
N GLU A 126 -3.23 10.10 -10.18
CA GLU A 126 -3.25 9.81 -11.61
C GLU A 126 -3.01 8.31 -11.86
N LYS A 127 -2.04 7.71 -11.14
CA LYS A 127 -1.78 6.26 -11.19
C LYS A 127 -2.93 5.43 -10.60
N TYR A 128 -3.59 5.92 -9.55
CA TYR A 128 -4.74 5.26 -8.92
C TYR A 128 -5.93 5.20 -9.86
N GLU A 129 -6.27 6.32 -10.51
CA GLU A 129 -7.37 6.41 -11.47
C GLU A 129 -7.10 5.59 -12.73
N ALA A 130 -5.85 5.53 -13.18
CA ALA A 130 -5.42 4.65 -14.26
C ALA A 130 -5.43 3.16 -13.88
N GLY A 131 -5.58 2.83 -12.60
CA GLY A 131 -5.61 1.44 -12.11
C GLY A 131 -4.26 0.74 -12.11
N HIS A 132 -3.14 1.48 -12.10
CA HIS A 132 -1.78 0.92 -12.16
C HIS A 132 -1.43 0.03 -10.96
N PHE A 133 -2.04 0.30 -9.79
CA PHE A 133 -1.83 -0.49 -8.57
C PHE A 133 -2.60 -1.81 -8.54
N GLY A 134 -3.45 -2.05 -9.55
CA GLY A 134 -4.32 -3.21 -9.63
C GLY A 134 -5.63 -3.03 -8.86
N ALA A 135 -6.24 -4.16 -8.50
CA ALA A 135 -7.59 -4.20 -7.97
C ALA A 135 -7.73 -5.16 -6.79
N CYS A 136 -8.74 -4.92 -5.95
CA CYS A 136 -9.00 -5.73 -4.77
C CYS A 136 -9.33 -7.19 -5.15
N PRO A 137 -8.69 -8.19 -4.54
CA PRO A 137 -8.93 -9.61 -4.84
C PRO A 137 -10.30 -10.10 -4.35
N ARG A 138 -10.99 -9.34 -3.49
CA ARG A 138 -12.32 -9.72 -3.00
C ARG A 138 -13.36 -9.55 -4.10
N VAL A 139 -14.04 -10.65 -4.43
CA VAL A 139 -15.12 -10.71 -5.43
C VAL A 139 -16.19 -9.62 -5.22
N PHE A 140 -16.66 -9.41 -3.99
CA PHE A 140 -17.69 -8.41 -3.69
C PHE A 140 -17.19 -6.97 -3.58
N CYS A 141 -15.88 -6.74 -3.75
CA CYS A 141 -15.35 -5.40 -3.98
C CYS A 141 -15.36 -5.03 -5.46
N HIS A 142 -15.85 -5.90 -6.36
CA HIS A 142 -16.03 -5.62 -7.80
C HIS A 142 -14.81 -4.97 -8.45
N ALA A 143 -13.61 -5.51 -8.18
CA ALA A 143 -12.34 -4.99 -8.68
C ALA A 143 -12.09 -3.49 -8.37
N THR A 144 -12.47 -3.05 -7.17
CA THR A 144 -12.15 -1.68 -6.68
C THR A 144 -10.63 -1.44 -6.75
N PRO A 145 -10.16 -0.32 -7.32
CA PRO A 145 -8.74 0.02 -7.35
C PRO A 145 -8.16 0.14 -5.94
N VAL A 146 -6.93 -0.33 -5.78
CA VAL A 146 -6.21 -0.39 -4.49
C VAL A 146 -5.03 0.58 -4.48
N LEU A 147 -4.46 0.85 -3.32
CA LEU A 147 -3.25 1.66 -3.17
C LEU A 147 -2.12 0.86 -2.52
N PRO A 148 -0.86 1.09 -2.93
CA PRO A 148 0.28 0.52 -2.23
C PRO A 148 0.41 1.09 -0.82
N CYS A 149 0.86 0.28 0.13
CA CYS A 149 1.11 0.67 1.51
C CYS A 149 2.14 -0.25 2.17
N GLY A 150 2.85 0.27 3.17
CA GLY A 150 3.69 -0.49 4.08
C GLY A 150 2.95 -0.91 5.35
N ARG A 151 3.39 -2.01 5.98
CA ARG A 151 2.96 -2.39 7.34
C ARG A 151 3.89 -1.84 8.43
N ALA A 152 5.06 -1.38 8.03
CA ALA A 152 6.02 -0.69 8.87
C ALA A 152 6.73 0.37 8.03
N ASP A 153 7.25 1.40 8.70
CA ASP A 153 8.01 2.48 8.06
C ASP A 153 9.53 2.21 8.05
N MET A 154 9.98 1.14 8.70
CA MET A 154 11.40 0.73 8.71
C MET A 154 11.65 -0.32 7.62
N PRO A 155 12.73 -0.18 6.84
CA PRO A 155 13.05 -1.11 5.76
C PRO A 155 13.38 -2.52 6.28
N GLY A 156 13.17 -3.53 5.45
CA GLY A 156 13.48 -4.94 5.71
C GLY A 156 12.46 -5.68 6.57
N ILE A 157 11.36 -5.06 6.98
CA ILE A 157 10.34 -5.68 7.84
C ILE A 157 9.31 -6.49 7.03
N ASP A 158 8.70 -5.87 6.02
CA ASP A 158 7.69 -6.51 5.18
C ASP A 158 7.69 -5.88 3.79
N THR A 159 7.25 -6.64 2.80
CA THR A 159 7.12 -6.18 1.41
C THR A 159 5.89 -5.31 1.22
N VAL A 160 5.84 -4.58 0.10
CA VAL A 160 4.70 -3.73 -0.25
C VAL A 160 3.38 -4.51 -0.22
N LYS A 161 2.37 -3.91 0.39
CA LYS A 161 0.99 -4.42 0.44
C LYS A 161 0.06 -3.47 -0.31
N LEU A 162 -1.17 -3.92 -0.53
CA LEU A 162 -2.22 -3.19 -1.22
C LEU A 162 -3.41 -2.97 -0.29
N TYR A 163 -3.70 -1.71 0.03
CA TYR A 163 -4.87 -1.32 0.80
C TYR A 163 -6.08 -1.11 -0.12
N CYS A 164 -7.22 -1.69 0.26
CA CYS A 164 -8.48 -1.49 -0.47
C CYS A 164 -9.40 -0.49 0.25
N PRO A 165 -9.77 0.63 -0.38
CA PRO A 165 -10.67 1.62 0.22
C PRO A 165 -12.09 1.12 0.40
N ASN A 166 -12.50 0.08 -0.35
CA ASN A 166 -13.84 -0.47 -0.18
C ASN A 166 -13.94 -1.46 0.98
N CYS A 167 -12.96 -2.32 1.26
CA CYS A 167 -13.09 -3.24 2.39
C CYS A 167 -12.29 -2.86 3.63
N GLY A 168 -11.42 -1.85 3.54
CA GLY A 168 -10.60 -1.40 4.66
C GLY A 168 -9.57 -2.43 5.12
N ASP A 169 -9.10 -3.27 4.19
CA ASP A 169 -8.25 -4.42 4.48
C ASP A 169 -7.04 -4.42 3.53
N ILE A 170 -5.97 -5.10 3.96
CA ILE A 170 -4.66 -5.07 3.32
C ILE A 170 -4.36 -6.43 2.68
N TYR A 171 -3.90 -6.41 1.43
CA TYR A 171 -3.63 -7.61 0.63
C TYR A 171 -2.19 -7.65 0.14
N SER A 172 -1.63 -8.85 -0.03
CA SER A 172 -0.39 -9.00 -0.78
C SER A 172 -0.65 -8.83 -2.28
N PRO A 173 0.24 -8.14 -3.02
CA PRO A 173 0.16 -8.10 -4.48
C PRO A 173 0.10 -9.53 -5.07
N PRO A 174 -0.76 -9.80 -6.06
CA PRO A 174 -0.92 -11.14 -6.61
C PRO A 174 0.26 -11.58 -7.48
N SER A 175 1.00 -10.64 -8.06
CA SER A 175 2.16 -10.94 -8.89
C SER A 175 3.43 -10.96 -8.05
N SER A 176 4.24 -12.01 -8.23
CA SER A 176 5.53 -12.17 -7.53
C SER A 176 6.58 -11.14 -7.92
N LYS A 177 6.39 -10.37 -9.01
CA LYS A 177 7.32 -9.30 -9.41
C LYS A 177 7.44 -8.19 -8.35
N TYR A 178 6.44 -8.05 -7.48
CA TYR A 178 6.45 -7.07 -6.39
C TYR A 178 7.04 -7.62 -5.08
N ALA A 179 7.51 -8.87 -5.06
CA ALA A 179 7.98 -9.54 -3.84
C ALA A 179 9.32 -8.98 -3.33
N SER A 180 10.10 -8.30 -4.17
CA SER A 180 11.35 -7.62 -3.78
C SER A 180 11.13 -6.17 -3.33
N VAL A 181 9.95 -5.59 -3.57
CA VAL A 181 9.70 -4.18 -3.26
C VAL A 181 9.36 -4.04 -1.79
N ASP A 182 10.15 -3.25 -1.07
CA ASP A 182 9.94 -2.97 0.35
C ASP A 182 8.67 -2.15 0.58
N GLY A 183 7.88 -2.51 1.58
CA GLY A 183 6.69 -1.76 1.97
C GLY A 183 7.02 -0.42 2.63
N ALA A 184 8.19 -0.29 3.25
CA ALA A 184 8.65 0.95 3.88
C ALA A 184 8.72 2.11 2.88
N PHE A 185 8.99 1.84 1.60
CA PHE A 185 9.08 2.86 0.54
C PHE A 185 7.74 3.56 0.22
N PHE A 186 6.63 2.99 0.69
CA PHE A 186 5.30 3.61 0.63
C PHE A 186 4.84 4.07 2.01
N GLY A 187 5.34 3.41 3.06
CA GLY A 187 5.03 3.71 4.44
C GLY A 187 3.60 3.36 4.87
N THR A 188 3.36 3.49 6.17
CA THR A 188 2.07 3.18 6.80
C THR A 188 1.05 4.31 6.64
N THR A 189 1.52 5.54 6.43
CA THR A 189 0.72 6.77 6.48
C THR A 189 0.11 7.16 5.12
N PHE A 190 0.72 6.74 4.01
CA PHE A 190 0.32 7.18 2.68
C PHE A 190 -1.15 6.87 2.35
N ALA A 191 -1.57 5.61 2.45
CA ALA A 191 -2.95 5.21 2.13
C ALA A 191 -4.02 5.97 2.94
N PRO A 192 -3.96 6.06 4.28
CA PRO A 192 -4.95 6.82 5.03
C PRO A 192 -4.91 8.34 4.72
N LEU A 193 -3.72 8.93 4.58
CA LEU A 193 -3.59 10.35 4.22
C LEU A 193 -4.18 10.65 2.84
N PHE A 194 -3.93 9.78 1.86
CA PHE A 194 -4.47 9.88 0.51
C PHE A 194 -6.00 9.96 0.53
N PHE A 195 -6.67 9.04 1.23
CA PHE A 195 -8.14 9.04 1.30
C PHE A 195 -8.73 10.14 2.17
N GLN A 196 -7.94 10.73 3.09
CA GLN A 196 -8.33 11.95 3.78
C GLN A 196 -8.30 13.17 2.85
N GLN A 197 -7.33 13.21 1.92
CA GLN A 197 -7.21 14.29 0.93
C GLN A 197 -8.20 14.14 -0.23
N TYR A 198 -8.55 12.90 -0.60
CA TYR A 198 -9.49 12.54 -1.68
C TYR A 198 -10.67 11.69 -1.16
N PRO A 199 -11.59 12.24 -0.34
CA PRO A 199 -12.70 11.49 0.23
C PRO A 199 -13.66 10.89 -0.81
N GLU A 200 -13.71 11.45 -2.01
CA GLU A 200 -14.50 10.96 -3.16
C GLU A 200 -14.04 9.59 -3.68
N LEU A 201 -12.78 9.22 -3.44
CA LEU A 201 -12.23 7.93 -3.83
C LEU A 201 -12.47 6.85 -2.76
N LEU A 202 -12.74 7.27 -1.52
CA LEU A 202 -12.98 6.38 -0.39
C LEU A 202 -14.45 5.93 -0.30
N SER A 203 -14.66 4.65 -0.01
CA SER A 203 -16.01 4.10 0.19
C SER A 203 -16.58 4.50 1.55
N THR A 204 -17.89 4.71 1.62
CA THR A 204 -18.59 4.98 2.89
C THR A 204 -18.40 3.86 3.91
N PRO A 205 -18.39 4.18 5.21
CA PRO A 205 -18.26 3.18 6.26
C PRO A 205 -19.52 2.32 6.42
N PHE A 206 -20.67 2.75 5.89
CA PHE A 206 -21.95 2.04 5.96
C PHE A 206 -22.43 1.60 4.56
N PHE A 207 -23.29 0.58 4.53
CA PHE A 207 -23.89 0.03 3.32
C PHE A 207 -25.41 0.05 3.43
N ALA A 208 -26.04 1.09 2.85
CA ALA A 208 -27.48 1.14 2.74
C ALA A 208 -27.96 0.09 1.73
N THR A 209 -28.66 -0.94 2.21
CA THR A 209 -29.34 -1.86 1.30
C THR A 209 -30.42 -1.08 0.54
N PRO A 210 -30.46 -1.14 -0.81
CA PRO A 210 -31.52 -0.48 -1.55
C PRO A 210 -32.83 -1.10 -1.11
N THR A 211 -33.66 -0.32 -0.41
CA THR A 211 -34.99 -0.76 0.01
C THR A 211 -35.77 -1.03 -1.28
N PRO A 212 -36.31 -2.24 -1.50
CA PRO A 212 -37.21 -2.43 -2.62
C PRO A 212 -38.37 -1.46 -2.40
N THR A 213 -38.51 -0.48 -3.27
CA THR A 213 -39.65 0.43 -3.25
C THR A 213 -40.88 -0.45 -3.38
N SER A 214 -41.63 -0.61 -2.29
CA SER A 214 -42.95 -1.21 -2.30
C SER A 214 -43.85 -0.33 -3.15
N GLY A 215 -43.81 -0.55 -4.47
CA GLY A 215 -44.77 -0.01 -5.39
C GLY A 215 -46.15 -0.50 -4.96
N GLN A 216 -47.03 0.45 -4.63
CA GLN A 216 -48.45 0.18 -4.50
C GLN A 216 -48.91 -0.60 -5.73
N GLY A 217 -49.56 -1.73 -5.47
CA GLY A 217 -49.89 -2.72 -6.49
C GLY A 217 -50.85 -2.20 -7.55
N THR A 218 -50.65 -2.67 -8.77
CA THR A 218 -51.75 -3.19 -9.58
C THR A 218 -51.30 -4.48 -10.24
N SER A 219 -52.17 -5.48 -10.14
CA SER A 219 -52.00 -6.84 -10.63
C SER A 219 -51.92 -6.90 -12.16
N SER A 220 -50.87 -7.51 -12.71
CA SER A 220 -51.01 -8.36 -13.89
C SER A 220 -49.83 -9.33 -14.02
N SER A 221 -50.16 -10.60 -14.23
CA SER A 221 -49.21 -11.70 -14.43
C SER A 221 -48.47 -11.55 -15.75
N SER A 222 -47.14 -11.58 -15.72
CA SER A 222 -46.35 -12.17 -16.82
C SER A 222 -45.06 -12.75 -16.26
N ARG A 223 -44.90 -14.06 -16.39
CA ARG A 223 -43.65 -14.78 -16.13
C ARG A 223 -42.64 -14.40 -17.21
N VAL A 224 -41.44 -13.98 -16.85
CA VAL A 224 -40.32 -13.85 -17.79
C VAL A 224 -39.10 -14.54 -17.19
N SER A 225 -38.59 -15.55 -17.90
CA SER A 225 -37.44 -16.38 -17.55
C SER A 225 -36.11 -15.60 -17.68
N PRO A 226 -35.01 -16.02 -17.02
CA PRO A 226 -33.74 -15.31 -17.08
C PRO A 226 -32.91 -15.77 -18.29
N SER A 227 -32.39 -14.82 -19.07
CA SER A 227 -31.33 -15.05 -20.06
C SER A 227 -29.99 -14.49 -19.57
N LEU A 228 -28.92 -15.26 -19.78
CA LEU A 228 -27.52 -14.88 -19.56
C LEU A 228 -27.03 -13.85 -20.61
N GLY A 229 -26.07 -13.02 -20.17
CA GLY A 229 -25.27 -12.06 -20.95
C GLY A 229 -25.15 -10.76 -20.13
N GLY A 230 -24.00 -10.16 -19.81
CA GLY A 230 -22.67 -10.21 -20.40
C GLY A 230 -22.24 -8.76 -20.67
N GLY A 231 -21.43 -8.18 -19.78
CA GLY A 231 -20.61 -6.98 -20.02
C GLY A 231 -21.24 -5.60 -19.78
N GLY A 232 -20.40 -4.68 -19.27
CA GLY A 232 -20.57 -3.22 -19.39
C GLY A 232 -21.09 -2.54 -18.13
N GLY A 233 -20.21 -1.80 -17.44
CA GLY A 233 -20.60 -0.89 -16.37
C GLY A 233 -21.36 0.32 -16.92
N GLU A 234 -22.29 0.83 -16.12
CA GLU A 234 -22.79 2.20 -16.14
C GLU A 234 -23.73 2.39 -14.93
N THR A 235 -23.37 3.29 -14.03
CA THR A 235 -24.31 3.98 -13.13
C THR A 235 -24.50 5.41 -13.66
N PRO A 236 -25.58 6.15 -13.33
CA PRO A 236 -26.84 5.77 -12.67
C PRO A 236 -28.08 6.32 -13.42
N VAL A 237 -29.21 5.60 -13.37
CA VAL A 237 -30.53 6.18 -13.68
C VAL A 237 -31.39 6.14 -12.43
N GLY A 238 -31.65 7.32 -11.86
CA GLY A 238 -32.79 7.60 -10.98
C GLY A 238 -32.85 6.81 -9.68
N GLY A 239 -32.03 7.19 -8.70
CA GLY A 239 -32.16 6.75 -7.31
C GLY A 239 -31.44 7.76 -6.42
N ILE A 240 -32.05 8.10 -5.29
CA ILE A 240 -31.60 9.07 -4.26
C ILE A 240 -30.07 9.19 -4.26
N THR A 241 -29.55 10.39 -4.54
CA THR A 241 -28.11 10.69 -4.42
C THR A 241 -27.66 10.33 -3.02
N PHE A 242 -26.94 9.23 -2.91
CA PHE A 242 -26.35 8.76 -1.67
C PHE A 242 -25.17 9.68 -1.36
N THR A 243 -25.36 10.62 -0.44
CA THR A 243 -24.32 11.53 0.05
C THR A 243 -24.06 11.24 1.52
N ASN A 244 -22.82 10.90 1.87
CA ASN A 244 -22.43 10.72 3.26
C ASN A 244 -22.56 12.08 3.97
N PRO A 245 -23.35 12.20 5.06
CA PRO A 245 -23.49 13.46 5.78
C PRO A 245 -22.16 13.99 6.34
N ASN A 246 -21.19 13.11 6.60
CA ASN A 246 -19.85 13.51 7.01
C ASN A 246 -19.01 13.89 5.78
N PRO A 247 -18.65 15.18 5.58
CA PRO A 247 -17.88 15.63 4.42
C PRO A 247 -16.44 15.10 4.42
N HIS A 248 -15.90 14.73 5.58
CA HIS A 248 -14.55 14.18 5.72
C HIS A 248 -14.50 12.65 5.63
N GLY A 249 -15.67 11.99 5.60
CA GLY A 249 -15.76 10.56 5.38
C GLY A 249 -15.76 10.22 3.89
N GLY A 250 -15.55 8.93 3.58
CA GLY A 250 -15.65 8.45 2.22
C GLY A 250 -17.01 8.80 1.59
N GLN A 251 -17.01 9.32 0.37
CA GLN A 251 -18.21 9.75 -0.34
C GLN A 251 -18.68 8.74 -1.38
N LYS A 252 -17.83 7.76 -1.75
CA LYS A 252 -18.19 6.71 -2.71
C LYS A 252 -19.12 5.70 -2.05
N SER A 253 -20.16 5.27 -2.75
CA SER A 253 -21.05 4.22 -2.24
C SER A 253 -20.29 2.92 -1.97
N ALA A 254 -20.39 2.43 -0.75
CA ALA A 254 -19.83 1.15 -0.33
C ALA A 254 -20.40 -0.03 -1.12
N LEU A 255 -19.53 -1.00 -1.43
CA LEU A 255 -19.93 -2.35 -1.85
C LEU A 255 -19.91 -3.25 -0.62
N GLY A 256 -21.08 -3.51 -0.04
CA GLY A 256 -21.21 -4.21 1.26
C GLY A 256 -21.71 -5.65 1.19
N ARG A 257 -21.81 -6.27 0.00
CA ARG A 257 -22.26 -7.67 -0.09
C ARG A 257 -21.24 -8.60 0.56
N VAL A 258 -21.72 -9.47 1.45
CA VAL A 258 -20.91 -10.48 2.14
C VAL A 258 -21.20 -11.85 1.53
N TYR A 259 -20.15 -12.66 1.33
CA TYR A 259 -20.28 -14.02 0.83
C TYR A 259 -21.10 -14.89 1.78
N ILE A 260 -22.11 -15.59 1.26
CA ILE A 260 -22.93 -16.54 2.01
C ILE A 260 -22.67 -17.94 1.46
N PRO A 261 -21.96 -18.81 2.22
CA PRO A 261 -21.69 -20.17 1.76
C PRO A 261 -22.98 -20.97 1.64
N ARG A 262 -23.10 -21.73 0.54
CA ARG A 262 -24.25 -22.60 0.26
C ARG A 262 -23.77 -23.97 -0.20
N ILE A 263 -24.44 -25.03 0.27
CA ILE A 263 -24.22 -26.41 -0.15
C ILE A 263 -25.57 -26.95 -0.63
N TYR A 264 -25.63 -27.46 -1.86
CA TYR A 264 -26.89 -27.86 -2.52
C TYR A 264 -28.00 -26.80 -2.48
N GLY A 265 -27.63 -25.51 -2.53
CA GLY A 265 -28.55 -24.37 -2.47
C GLY A 265 -28.95 -23.92 -1.06
N PHE A 266 -28.72 -24.75 -0.04
CA PHE A 266 -29.00 -24.41 1.36
C PHE A 266 -27.87 -23.62 1.98
N LYS A 267 -28.20 -22.60 2.77
CA LYS A 267 -27.21 -21.83 3.54
C LYS A 267 -26.56 -22.75 4.56
N VAL A 268 -25.23 -22.68 4.67
CA VAL A 268 -24.53 -23.39 5.74
C VAL A 268 -24.85 -22.70 7.08
N SER A 269 -25.26 -23.49 8.07
CA SER A 269 -25.57 -22.99 9.41
C SER A 269 -24.34 -22.36 10.07
N GLU A 270 -24.52 -21.26 10.79
CA GLU A 270 -23.44 -20.60 11.56
C GLU A 270 -22.90 -21.51 12.68
N ARG A 271 -23.75 -22.40 13.21
CA ARG A 271 -23.37 -23.39 14.23
C ARG A 271 -22.56 -24.55 13.65
N ALA A 272 -22.57 -24.75 12.33
CA ALA A 272 -21.81 -25.82 11.70
C ALA A 272 -20.30 -25.54 11.82
N ARG A 273 -19.47 -26.58 11.89
CA ARG A 273 -18.00 -26.44 11.94
C ARG A 273 -17.45 -25.73 10.70
N SER A 274 -18.00 -26.03 9.53
CA SER A 274 -17.73 -25.37 8.24
C SER A 274 -18.60 -24.14 7.97
N GLY A 275 -19.31 -23.64 8.99
CA GLY A 275 -20.11 -22.44 8.89
C GLY A 275 -19.26 -21.18 8.67
N PRO A 276 -19.87 -20.08 8.22
CA PRO A 276 -19.16 -18.81 8.11
C PRO A 276 -18.60 -18.38 9.47
N ARG A 277 -17.32 -18.03 9.52
CA ARG A 277 -16.62 -17.53 10.71
C ARG A 277 -16.25 -16.07 10.51
N MET A 278 -16.22 -15.32 11.61
CA MET A 278 -15.76 -13.92 11.64
C MET A 278 -16.46 -13.02 10.61
N LYS A 279 -17.76 -13.28 10.37
CA LYS A 279 -18.58 -12.50 9.42
C LYS A 279 -18.59 -11.02 9.77
N TRP A 280 -18.59 -10.71 11.07
CA TRP A 280 -18.56 -9.37 11.65
C TRP A 280 -17.40 -8.50 11.15
N LEU A 281 -16.23 -9.06 10.82
CA LEU A 281 -15.10 -8.30 10.25
C LEU A 281 -15.42 -7.69 8.88
N ARG A 282 -16.46 -8.18 8.21
CA ARG A 282 -16.86 -7.76 6.86
C ARG A 282 -18.26 -7.16 6.85
N GLU A 283 -18.89 -7.04 8.02
CA GLU A 283 -20.18 -6.39 8.16
C GLU A 283 -19.98 -4.87 8.19
N ARG A 284 -20.90 -4.18 7.55
CA ARG A 284 -21.01 -2.74 7.58
C ARG A 284 -22.35 -2.38 8.19
N PRO A 285 -22.43 -1.29 8.97
CA PRO A 285 -23.71 -0.78 9.42
C PRO A 285 -24.61 -0.45 8.23
N GLU A 286 -25.92 -0.63 8.38
CA GLU A 286 -26.88 -0.29 7.32
C GLU A 286 -27.18 1.21 7.31
N LYS A 287 -27.12 1.86 8.47
CA LYS A 287 -27.40 3.28 8.66
C LYS A 287 -26.18 4.01 9.25
N ILE A 288 -26.11 5.31 8.97
CA ILE A 288 -25.09 6.19 9.54
C ILE A 288 -25.23 6.28 11.07
N ASP A 289 -26.45 6.40 11.60
CA ASP A 289 -26.72 6.53 13.05
C ASP A 289 -26.20 5.34 13.88
N ASP A 290 -25.92 4.21 13.24
CA ASP A 290 -25.35 3.05 13.91
C ASP A 290 -23.85 3.23 14.21
N LEU A 291 -23.15 4.12 13.48
CA LEU A 291 -21.75 4.47 13.73
C LEU A 291 -21.60 5.32 14.99
N ASP A 292 -22.56 6.17 15.32
CA ASP A 292 -22.54 7.01 16.52
C ASP A 292 -22.75 6.20 17.81
N LYS A 293 -23.12 4.92 17.69
CA LYS A 293 -23.29 4.00 18.83
C LYS A 293 -21.96 3.42 19.31
N VAL A 294 -20.88 3.61 18.56
CA VAL A 294 -19.55 3.09 18.89
C VAL A 294 -18.54 4.22 19.11
N ASP A 295 -17.62 4.01 20.06
CA ASP A 295 -16.48 4.91 20.27
C ASP A 295 -15.50 4.81 19.09
N TRP A 296 -14.49 5.68 19.08
CA TRP A 296 -13.43 5.67 18.05
C TRP A 296 -12.60 4.37 18.02
N LYS A 297 -12.72 3.51 19.05
CA LYS A 297 -12.12 2.17 19.11
C LYS A 297 -13.09 1.06 18.68
N GLY A 298 -14.30 1.40 18.24
CA GLY A 298 -15.32 0.44 17.80
C GLY A 298 -16.08 -0.26 18.94
N ARG A 299 -16.03 0.26 20.18
CA ARG A 299 -16.78 -0.29 21.33
C ARG A 299 -18.11 0.40 21.49
N PHE A 300 -19.15 -0.35 21.80
CA PHE A 300 -20.48 0.22 22.04
C PHE A 300 -20.47 1.16 23.25
N ILE A 301 -20.91 2.39 23.04
CA ILE A 301 -20.97 3.44 24.07
C ILE A 301 -21.97 3.06 25.17
N SER A 302 -23.01 2.29 24.84
CA SER A 302 -24.01 1.79 25.80
C SER A 302 -23.43 0.88 26.88
N ASP A 303 -22.29 0.23 26.60
CA ASP A 303 -21.70 -0.79 27.45
C ASP A 303 -20.58 -0.23 28.33
N LEU A 304 -20.28 1.07 28.18
CA LEU A 304 -19.37 1.78 29.07
C LEU A 304 -20.08 2.02 30.41
N PRO A 305 -19.43 1.71 31.55
CA PRO A 305 -19.98 2.06 32.86
C PRO A 305 -20.29 3.57 32.91
N GLN A 306 -21.53 3.93 33.15
CA GLN A 306 -22.04 5.32 33.25
C GLN A 306 -21.43 6.15 34.39
N ASN A 307 -20.32 5.71 35.00
CA ASN A 307 -19.71 6.30 36.19
C ASN A 307 -18.20 6.48 36.03
N ARG A 308 -17.75 7.10 34.93
CA ARG A 308 -16.45 7.78 34.82
C ARG A 308 -16.54 8.93 33.82
N ASP A 309 -17.35 9.92 34.15
CA ASP A 309 -17.03 11.30 33.76
C ASP A 309 -15.69 11.60 34.44
N ASP A 310 -14.58 11.67 33.69
CA ASP A 310 -13.35 12.45 34.01
C ASP A 310 -12.09 12.02 33.22
N ASP A 311 -12.10 10.97 32.37
CA ASP A 311 -10.86 10.52 31.66
C ASP A 311 -10.85 10.71 30.13
N LEU A 312 -11.84 11.37 29.53
CA LEU A 312 -11.89 11.56 28.06
C LEU A 312 -11.42 12.92 27.54
N MET A 313 -10.89 13.78 28.40
CA MET A 313 -10.29 15.06 27.96
C MET A 313 -9.11 15.38 28.85
N LEU A 314 -7.88 15.04 28.44
CA LEU A 314 -6.64 15.79 28.69
C LEU A 314 -5.45 14.98 28.15
N GLY A 315 -5.08 15.24 26.90
CA GLY A 315 -3.70 15.07 26.46
C GLY A 315 -2.89 16.24 27.02
N ASN A 316 -2.10 16.01 28.06
CA ASN A 316 -0.96 16.87 28.37
C ASN A 316 0.14 16.10 29.11
N ASN A 317 1.36 16.30 28.64
CA ASN A 317 2.62 15.72 29.12
C ASN A 317 2.87 15.98 30.61
N THR A 318 3.54 15.03 31.30
CA THR A 318 4.85 15.20 32.00
C THR A 318 5.00 14.30 33.26
N THR A 319 6.13 13.57 33.29
CA THR A 319 6.91 13.01 34.42
C THR A 319 6.36 11.93 35.37
N ASN A 320 6.95 10.73 35.22
CA ASN A 320 7.65 9.90 36.22
C ASN A 320 7.31 10.07 37.72
N SER A 321 6.82 9.01 38.37
CA SER A 321 7.39 8.48 39.63
C SER A 321 6.73 7.18 40.10
N ASN A 322 7.58 6.29 40.63
CA ASN A 322 7.27 5.07 41.37
C ASN A 322 6.17 5.25 42.42
N SER A 323 5.25 4.29 42.52
CA SER A 323 4.85 3.75 43.83
C SER A 323 4.22 2.36 43.75
N ARG A 324 4.59 1.57 44.75
CA ARG A 324 4.33 0.15 44.98
C ARG A 324 3.11 0.05 45.89
N GLY A 325 2.14 -0.82 45.59
CA GLY A 325 0.99 -1.04 46.48
C GLY A 325 0.16 -2.27 46.14
N LYS A 326 0.36 -3.36 46.90
CA LYS A 326 -0.44 -4.61 46.90
C LYS A 326 -1.88 -4.36 47.40
N SER A 327 -2.86 -5.04 46.81
CA SER A 327 -3.71 -6.07 47.47
C SER A 327 -4.99 -6.37 46.67
N GLY A 328 -5.45 -7.62 46.72
CA GLY A 328 -6.85 -7.99 46.40
C GLY A 328 -7.00 -9.12 45.38
N GLN A 329 -7.24 -10.32 45.87
CA GLN A 329 -7.31 -11.61 45.17
C GLN A 329 -8.77 -12.04 44.92
N LYS A 330 -9.07 -12.58 43.74
CA LYS A 330 -10.00 -13.71 43.39
C LYS A 330 -10.57 -13.51 41.96
N GLY A 331 -10.66 -14.51 41.07
CA GLY A 331 -10.54 -15.96 41.27
C GLY A 331 -10.06 -16.71 40.01
N LYS A 332 -9.39 -17.82 40.29
CA LYS A 332 -9.10 -18.91 39.35
C LYS A 332 -10.39 -19.67 39.05
N LEU A 333 -10.60 -20.06 37.80
CA LEU A 333 -11.53 -21.11 37.40
C LEU A 333 -10.94 -21.79 36.16
N PHE A 334 -10.66 -23.09 36.33
CA PHE A 334 -10.21 -24.09 35.35
C PHE A 334 -8.69 -24.16 35.11
N ASP A 335 -8.02 -24.83 36.05
CA ASP A 335 -6.95 -25.79 35.77
C ASP A 335 -7.54 -27.21 36.01
N ASP A 336 -6.80 -28.21 35.55
CA ASP A 336 -7.03 -29.67 35.55
C ASP A 336 -7.72 -30.16 34.27
N GLU A 337 -7.25 -31.14 33.51
CA GLU A 337 -6.02 -31.96 33.44
C GLU A 337 -6.32 -32.84 32.22
N ASP A 338 -5.36 -33.08 31.32
CA ASP A 338 -5.33 -34.29 30.47
C ASP A 338 -3.90 -34.44 29.96
N ASP A 339 -3.10 -35.12 30.79
CA ASP A 339 -1.85 -35.78 30.43
C ASP A 339 -2.14 -36.88 29.39
N ILE A 340 -1.47 -36.80 28.23
CA ILE A 340 -1.08 -37.99 27.46
C ILE A 340 0.35 -37.76 26.99
N ASP A 341 1.28 -38.37 27.72
CA ASP A 341 2.64 -38.69 27.29
C ASP A 341 2.60 -39.58 26.05
N ASP A 342 3.52 -39.35 25.10
CA ASP A 342 4.19 -40.41 24.32
C ASP A 342 5.38 -39.79 23.55
N ASP A 343 6.54 -39.92 24.21
CA ASP A 343 7.87 -40.26 23.69
C ASP A 343 8.50 -39.46 22.52
N ASP A 344 9.41 -38.56 22.92
CA ASP A 344 10.59 -38.14 22.16
C ASP A 344 11.66 -39.27 22.20
N GLU A 345 11.97 -39.88 21.05
CA GLU A 345 13.25 -40.58 20.85
C GLU A 345 14.22 -39.65 20.12
N SER A 346 15.15 -39.06 20.87
CA SER A 346 16.34 -38.38 20.38
C SER A 346 17.49 -39.38 20.19
N GLU A 347 18.07 -39.40 19.00
CA GLU A 347 19.23 -40.19 18.59
C GLU A 347 20.50 -39.74 19.34
N GLU A 348 21.23 -40.70 19.93
CA GLU A 348 22.61 -40.54 20.41
C GLU A 348 23.58 -41.16 19.39
N GLU A 349 24.65 -40.41 19.07
CA GLU A 349 25.83 -40.88 18.36
C GLU A 349 26.77 -41.65 19.31
N GLU A 350 27.38 -42.76 18.88
CA GLU A 350 28.80 -43.06 19.14
C GLU A 350 29.41 -43.95 18.05
N GLU A 351 30.69 -43.70 17.76
CA GLU A 351 31.52 -44.33 16.72
C GLU A 351 31.95 -45.79 17.05
N ALA A 352 32.18 -46.58 15.99
CA ALA A 352 33.47 -47.21 15.64
C ALA A 352 33.31 -48.61 15.02
N GLY A 353 33.95 -48.84 13.85
CA GLY A 353 34.35 -50.18 13.44
C GLY A 353 34.28 -50.52 11.95
N THR A 354 35.36 -50.17 11.24
CA THR A 354 36.06 -50.99 10.21
C THR A 354 35.27 -51.77 9.14
N GLY A 355 35.59 -51.53 7.86
CA GLY A 355 35.58 -52.62 6.86
C GLY A 355 35.21 -52.28 5.42
N ILE A 356 36.16 -51.69 4.68
CA ILE A 356 36.69 -52.22 3.41
C ILE A 356 35.70 -52.99 2.48
N ASN A 357 35.21 -52.36 1.41
CA ASN A 357 35.47 -52.74 -0.01
C ASN A 357 34.36 -52.29 -0.98
N ASN A 358 34.79 -51.49 -1.96
CA ASN A 358 34.15 -51.33 -3.24
C ASN A 358 34.62 -52.42 -4.22
N ALA A 359 33.78 -52.66 -5.22
CA ALA A 359 34.09 -53.13 -6.58
C ALA A 359 33.99 -54.63 -6.93
N ALA A 360 33.08 -54.83 -7.90
CA ALA A 360 33.18 -55.64 -9.12
C ALA A 360 33.25 -57.17 -9.00
N VAL A 361 32.32 -57.87 -9.65
CA VAL A 361 32.59 -58.75 -10.82
C VAL A 361 31.28 -59.01 -11.59
N THR A 362 31.35 -58.78 -12.90
CA THR A 362 30.41 -59.14 -13.97
C THR A 362 30.49 -60.62 -14.36
N ALA A 363 29.34 -61.23 -14.70
CA ALA A 363 29.14 -62.26 -15.73
C ALA A 363 27.62 -62.49 -15.85
N SER A 364 26.94 -62.62 -16.99
CA SER A 364 27.39 -62.98 -18.34
C SER A 364 26.21 -62.88 -19.33
N SER A 365 26.55 -62.46 -20.56
CA SER A 365 26.10 -63.04 -21.83
C SER A 365 24.76 -62.69 -22.49
N GLN A 366 24.93 -62.41 -23.81
CA GLN A 366 23.99 -62.45 -24.95
C GLN A 366 23.02 -61.27 -25.12
N GLN A 367 22.67 -60.81 -26.32
CA GLN A 367 23.25 -60.71 -27.67
C GLN A 367 22.15 -59.97 -28.46
N SER A 368 22.54 -59.20 -29.49
CA SER A 368 21.69 -58.75 -30.62
C SER A 368 20.94 -57.41 -30.50
N ALA A 369 21.26 -56.54 -31.45
CA ALA A 369 20.68 -55.22 -31.74
C ALA A 369 19.46 -55.32 -32.71
N PRO A 370 19.07 -54.26 -33.44
CA PRO A 370 18.22 -53.11 -33.06
C PRO A 370 16.94 -53.06 -33.96
N VAL A 371 16.44 -51.86 -34.31
CA VAL A 371 15.26 -51.50 -35.14
C VAL A 371 14.03 -51.23 -34.25
N GLY A 372 13.35 -50.08 -34.27
CA GLY A 372 13.20 -49.02 -35.27
C GLY A 372 11.69 -48.75 -35.40
N MET A 373 11.29 -47.48 -35.37
CA MET A 373 10.02 -46.89 -35.86
C MET A 373 8.72 -47.69 -35.67
N VAL A 374 7.78 -47.14 -34.88
CA VAL A 374 6.52 -46.53 -35.41
C VAL A 374 6.17 -45.34 -34.51
#